data_AF-A0A8T3W302-F1
#
_entry.id   AF-A0A8T3W302-F1
#
_cell.length_a   1.000
_cell.length_b   1.000
_cell.length_c   1.000
_cell.angle_alpha   90.00
_cell.angle_beta   90.00
_cell.angle_gamma   90.00
#
_symmetry.space_group_name_H-M   'P 1'
#
loop_
_entity.id
_entity.type
_entity.pdbx_description
1 polymer ?
#
loop_
_entity_poly.entity_id
_entity_poly.type
_entity_poly.pdbx_seq_one_letter_code
_entity_poly.pdbx_strand_id
1 'polypeptide(L)'
;MKNLDKLIGNARVIAILCNQFGDTGKGNGPTYADKINRRGIQVRDLFDKDELAKKLRDRNLTPDVDSVISQLMPYVPEIAPFVRDTVTEMHQFMRDGKRILLEGAQGLLLSIEHGTFPYVTSSDCSLNGTASGVGLSARMVDLPLGIVKFPFMTRVGAGPFPTELGEERSEHYCGEDSGNRLKDELKASKIPFSEDNGKISYDHSHPKIIEMMNSVDPFVRGVGIRLVADEYGATTKRPRRVGWTDAVAARYAVGINGPIMILTKPDSLSSMDEFNVCHGYENDSRVHQNFSRGERFLRGVKPVYKSYGGYSKISSIRNYDDLPGSLQEAIKDFEEFTGGKVAIVSVGAEREETIVR
;
A
#
# COMPACT_ATOMS: atom_id res chain seq x y z
N MET A 1 17.83 -13.08 6.28
CA MET A 1 16.50 -12.71 6.82
C MET A 1 16.53 -12.45 8.33
N LYS A 2 16.90 -13.40 9.20
CA LYS A 2 16.99 -13.15 10.67
C LYS A 2 17.88 -11.97 11.11
N ASN A 3 18.95 -11.66 10.37
CA ASN A 3 19.80 -10.49 10.64
C ASN A 3 19.15 -9.15 10.23
N LEU A 4 18.27 -9.16 9.23
CA LEU A 4 17.58 -7.97 8.74
C LEU A 4 16.48 -7.51 9.70
N ASP A 5 15.75 -8.45 10.31
CA ASP A 5 14.75 -8.13 11.35
C ASP A 5 15.40 -7.54 12.61
N LYS A 6 16.61 -8.01 12.94
CA LYS A 6 17.43 -7.46 14.04
C LYS A 6 17.97 -6.06 13.70
N LEU A 7 18.35 -5.83 12.44
CA LEU A 7 18.75 -4.52 11.91
C LEU A 7 17.59 -3.52 11.96
N ILE A 8 16.37 -3.94 11.57
CA ILE A 8 15.15 -3.14 11.66
C ILE A 8 14.78 -2.86 13.13
N GLY A 9 14.96 -3.86 14.01
CA GLY A 9 14.77 -3.71 15.45
C GLY A 9 15.73 -2.70 16.09
N ASN A 10 16.96 -2.58 15.59
CA ASN A 10 17.95 -1.61 16.06
C ASN A 10 17.88 -0.26 15.34
N ALA A 11 17.37 -0.21 14.10
CA ALA A 11 16.99 1.05 13.44
C ALA A 11 15.90 1.80 14.24
N ARG A 12 15.08 1.09 15.02
CA ARG A 12 14.17 1.70 16.01
C ARG A 12 14.89 2.56 17.06
N VAL A 13 16.16 2.28 17.38
CA VAL A 13 16.94 3.04 18.36
C VAL A 13 17.33 4.42 17.83
N ILE A 14 17.47 4.58 16.50
CA ILE A 14 17.66 5.89 15.84
C ILE A 14 16.31 6.60 15.63
N ALA A 15 15.22 5.83 15.58
CA ALA A 15 13.85 6.25 15.33
C ALA A 15 13.00 6.50 16.59
N ILE A 16 13.63 6.72 17.76
CA ILE A 16 12.91 7.12 18.97
C ILE A 16 12.57 8.59 18.82
N LEU A 17 11.34 8.86 18.36
CA LEU A 17 10.50 10.05 18.59
C LEU A 17 9.56 10.16 17.38
N CYS A 18 8.35 9.61 17.47
CA CYS A 18 7.11 10.10 16.82
C CYS A 18 6.09 8.96 16.73
N ASN A 19 5.13 8.95 17.64
CA ASN A 19 4.00 8.04 17.60
C ASN A 19 2.70 8.88 17.62
N GLN A 20 2.37 9.56 16.53
CA GLN A 20 1.17 10.41 16.48
C GLN A 20 0.39 10.45 15.14
N PHE A 21 0.76 9.71 14.09
CA PHE A 21 0.04 9.78 12.79
C PHE A 21 -0.17 8.43 12.09
N GLY A 22 -0.25 7.32 12.85
CA GLY A 22 -0.38 6.00 12.24
C GLY A 22 0.86 5.54 11.44
N ASP A 23 2.04 6.10 11.75
CA ASP A 23 3.33 5.59 11.27
C ASP A 23 3.44 4.09 11.61
N THR A 24 4.17 3.36 10.76
CA THR A 24 4.58 1.98 11.00
C THR A 24 5.36 1.75 12.31
N GLY A 25 5.65 2.81 13.08
CA GLY A 25 6.48 2.75 14.28
C GLY A 25 7.92 2.36 13.96
N LYS A 26 8.37 2.68 12.73
CA LYS A 26 9.71 2.40 12.21
C LYS A 26 10.56 3.66 12.04
N GLY A 27 9.99 4.85 12.30
CA GLY A 27 10.70 6.14 12.25
C GLY A 27 11.00 6.66 10.86
N ASN A 28 10.16 6.34 9.87
CA ASN A 28 10.30 6.88 8.52
C ASN A 28 10.19 8.41 8.53
N GLY A 29 9.19 8.96 9.23
CA GLY A 29 8.98 10.41 9.32
C GLY A 29 10.15 11.17 9.90
N PRO A 30 10.61 10.82 11.13
CA PRO A 30 11.80 11.43 11.73
C PRO A 30 13.05 11.33 10.85
N THR A 31 13.26 10.19 10.19
CA THR A 31 14.42 10.00 9.29
C THR A 31 14.37 10.96 8.10
N TYR A 32 13.20 11.12 7.47
CA TYR A 32 13.03 12.09 6.38
C TYR A 32 13.12 13.54 6.86
N ALA A 33 12.62 13.84 8.07
CA ALA A 33 12.78 15.15 8.68
C ALA A 33 14.28 15.49 8.89
N ASP A 34 15.09 14.53 9.32
CA ASP A 34 16.53 14.72 9.47
C ASP A 34 17.23 14.96 8.13
N LYS A 35 16.85 14.22 7.09
CA LYS A 35 17.31 14.46 5.72
C LYS A 35 17.01 15.90 5.26
N ILE A 36 15.76 16.35 5.42
CA ILE A 36 15.31 17.69 5.03
C ILE A 36 16.04 18.77 5.83
N ASN A 37 16.21 18.56 7.14
CA ASN A 37 16.95 19.45 8.04
C ASN A 37 18.48 19.35 7.90
N ARG A 38 18.97 18.57 6.93
CA ARG A 38 20.41 18.39 6.62
C ARG A 38 21.22 17.86 7.80
N ARG A 39 20.55 17.15 8.70
CA ARG A 39 21.11 16.43 9.83
C ARG A 39 20.89 14.92 9.69
N GLY A 40 20.70 14.41 8.48
CA GLY A 40 20.65 12.97 8.25
C GLY A 40 22.01 12.31 8.50
N ILE A 41 22.00 11.11 9.08
CA ILE A 41 23.15 10.19 9.02
C ILE A 41 22.98 9.35 7.75
N GLN A 42 24.02 9.25 6.94
CA GLN A 42 24.04 8.51 5.69
C GLN A 42 24.87 7.24 5.82
N VAL A 43 24.69 6.27 4.90
CA VAL A 43 25.44 5.01 4.90
C VAL A 43 26.96 5.23 4.90
N ARG A 44 27.46 6.25 4.20
CA ARG A 44 28.89 6.59 4.19
C ARG A 44 29.46 6.95 5.57
N ASP A 45 28.61 7.51 6.45
CA ASP A 45 29.04 7.93 7.79
C ASP A 45 29.36 6.72 8.67
N LEU A 46 28.82 5.52 8.35
CA LEU A 46 29.13 4.29 9.07
C LEU A 46 30.61 3.86 8.94
N PHE A 47 31.33 4.39 7.95
CA PHE A 47 32.73 4.08 7.69
C PHE A 47 33.70 5.13 8.26
N ASP A 48 33.18 6.19 8.87
CA ASP A 48 33.94 7.20 9.60
C ASP A 48 33.37 7.31 11.01
N LYS A 49 33.96 6.56 11.94
CA LYS A 49 33.46 6.45 13.32
C LYS A 49 33.47 7.81 14.04
N ASP A 50 34.44 8.66 13.76
CA ASP A 50 34.59 9.96 14.43
C ASP A 50 33.52 10.93 13.93
N GLU A 51 33.29 10.99 12.61
CA GLU A 51 32.21 11.80 12.04
C GLU A 51 30.82 11.28 12.45
N LEU A 52 30.63 9.96 12.50
CA LEU A 52 29.40 9.35 13.01
C LEU A 52 29.14 9.75 14.47
N ALA A 53 30.14 9.64 15.34
CA ALA A 53 30.03 10.01 16.75
C ALA A 53 29.70 11.49 16.92
N LYS A 54 30.37 12.36 16.15
CA LYS A 54 30.08 13.79 16.12
C LYS A 54 28.63 14.07 15.73
N LYS A 55 28.16 13.50 14.61
CA LYS A 55 26.76 13.63 14.16
C LYS A 55 25.76 13.12 15.19
N LEU A 56 26.05 12.03 15.90
CA LEU A 56 25.17 11.48 16.93
C LEU A 56 25.11 12.37 18.19
N ARG A 57 26.24 12.97 18.63
CA ARG A 57 26.29 13.86 19.80
C ARG A 57 25.39 15.08 19.66
N ASP A 58 25.30 15.63 18.45
CA ASP A 58 24.46 16.80 18.14
C ASP A 58 22.94 16.52 18.26
N ARG A 59 22.53 15.27 18.55
CA ARG A 59 21.12 14.83 18.54
C ARG A 59 20.52 14.62 19.93
N ASN A 60 21.26 14.82 21.02
CA ASN A 60 20.79 14.61 22.41
C ASN A 60 19.99 13.29 22.56
N LEU A 61 20.57 12.19 22.07
CA LEU A 61 19.91 10.88 22.00
C LEU A 61 19.86 10.17 23.35
N THR A 62 18.80 9.38 23.54
CA THR A 62 18.73 8.30 24.53
C THR A 62 18.34 7.02 23.77
N PRO A 63 19.15 5.93 23.79
CA PRO A 63 20.40 5.75 24.53
C PRO A 63 21.54 6.66 24.06
N ASP A 64 22.61 6.73 24.86
CA ASP A 64 23.78 7.57 24.58
C ASP A 64 24.52 7.15 23.30
N VAL A 65 25.36 8.06 22.80
CA VAL A 65 26.05 7.91 21.52
C VAL A 65 26.91 6.65 21.44
N ASP A 66 27.64 6.30 22.50
CA ASP A 66 28.55 5.15 22.47
C ASP A 66 27.76 3.83 22.43
N SER A 67 26.61 3.78 23.10
CA SER A 67 25.67 2.68 23.01
C SER A 67 25.12 2.51 21.58
N VAL A 68 24.68 3.59 20.94
CA VAL A 68 24.18 3.55 19.54
C VAL A 68 25.28 3.06 18.60
N ILE A 69 26.50 3.60 18.71
CA ILE A 69 27.63 3.17 17.88
C ILE A 69 27.90 1.67 18.09
N SER A 70 27.97 1.23 19.34
CA SER A 70 28.23 -0.19 19.67
C SER A 70 27.19 -1.14 19.08
N GLN A 71 25.93 -0.70 18.95
CA GLN A 71 24.88 -1.46 18.29
C GLN A 71 24.98 -1.46 16.76
N LEU A 72 25.47 -0.37 16.16
CA LEU A 72 25.60 -0.24 14.71
C LEU A 72 26.85 -0.94 14.14
N MET A 73 27.98 -0.86 14.83
CA MET A 73 29.28 -1.36 14.35
C MET A 73 29.28 -2.83 13.90
N PRO A 74 28.59 -3.78 14.56
CA PRO A 74 28.52 -5.17 14.10
C PRO A 74 27.96 -5.34 12.68
N TYR A 75 27.12 -4.40 12.23
CA TYR A 75 26.50 -4.48 10.90
C TYR A 75 27.32 -3.84 9.79
N VAL A 76 28.33 -3.03 10.13
CA VAL A 76 29.15 -2.34 9.13
C VAL A 76 29.87 -3.34 8.21
N PRO A 77 30.54 -4.40 8.71
CA PRO A 77 31.14 -5.42 7.85
C PRO A 77 30.12 -6.19 7.00
N GLU A 78 28.89 -6.37 7.48
CA GLU A 78 27.83 -7.04 6.71
C GLU A 78 27.32 -6.17 5.55
N ILE A 79 27.23 -4.85 5.74
CA ILE A 79 26.70 -3.91 4.74
C ILE A 79 27.79 -3.44 3.77
N ALA A 80 29.04 -3.34 4.21
CA ALA A 80 30.17 -2.81 3.43
C ALA A 80 30.27 -3.37 1.99
N PRO A 81 30.10 -4.69 1.74
CA PRO A 81 30.22 -5.24 0.40
C PRO A 81 29.14 -4.73 -0.58
N PHE A 82 28.03 -4.18 -0.08
CA PHE A 82 26.89 -3.72 -0.87
C PHE A 82 26.88 -2.19 -1.10
N VAL A 83 27.74 -1.43 -0.42
CA VAL A 83 27.79 0.03 -0.58
C VAL A 83 28.45 0.37 -1.91
N ARG A 84 27.72 1.14 -2.74
CA ARG A 84 28.14 1.55 -4.09
C ARG A 84 27.70 2.99 -4.36
N ASP A 85 28.33 3.63 -5.35
CA ASP A 85 27.77 4.82 -5.99
C ASP A 85 26.65 4.37 -6.94
N THR A 86 25.45 4.22 -6.38
CA THR A 86 24.29 3.68 -7.08
C THR A 86 23.82 4.57 -8.22
N VAL A 87 24.09 5.88 -8.18
CA VAL A 87 23.72 6.80 -9.26
C VAL A 87 24.61 6.56 -10.47
N THR A 88 25.93 6.53 -10.28
CA THR A 88 26.87 6.25 -11.38
C THR A 88 26.61 4.87 -12.00
N GLU A 89 26.37 3.86 -11.17
CA GLU A 89 26.09 2.49 -11.61
C GLU A 89 24.76 2.40 -12.38
N MET A 90 23.70 3.04 -11.89
CA MET A 90 22.40 3.12 -12.58
C MET A 90 22.54 3.70 -13.99
N HIS A 91 23.29 4.80 -14.13
CA HIS A 91 23.55 5.42 -15.43
C HIS A 91 24.46 4.55 -16.33
N GLN A 92 25.35 3.75 -15.76
CA GLN A 92 26.12 2.77 -16.52
C GLN A 92 25.23 1.64 -17.04
N PHE A 93 24.31 1.11 -16.22
CA PHE A 93 23.35 0.10 -16.65
C PHE A 93 22.48 0.59 -17.82
N MET A 94 22.07 1.86 -17.77
CA MET A 94 21.37 2.50 -18.88
C MET A 94 22.23 2.56 -20.17
N ARG A 95 23.50 2.98 -20.07
CA ARG A 95 24.43 3.01 -21.21
C ARG A 95 24.70 1.62 -21.80
N ASP A 96 24.75 0.61 -20.95
CA ASP A 96 24.96 -0.79 -21.34
C ASP A 96 23.68 -1.45 -21.91
N GLY A 97 22.57 -0.71 -22.03
CA GLY A 97 21.30 -1.22 -22.56
C GLY A 97 20.65 -2.26 -21.66
N LYS A 98 20.90 -2.23 -20.35
CA LYS A 98 20.27 -3.15 -19.40
C LYS A 98 18.80 -2.81 -19.22
N ARG A 99 17.98 -3.84 -18.97
CA ARG A 99 16.60 -3.66 -18.52
C ARG A 99 16.58 -3.43 -17.01
N ILE A 100 15.95 -2.35 -16.60
CA ILE A 100 15.92 -1.89 -15.20
C ILE A 100 14.45 -1.84 -14.78
N LEU A 101 14.14 -2.45 -13.63
CA LEU A 101 12.84 -2.37 -12.99
C LEU A 101 12.95 -1.50 -11.74
N LEU A 102 12.18 -0.42 -11.68
CA LEU A 102 12.07 0.40 -10.48
C LEU A 102 10.83 -0.05 -9.70
N GLU A 103 11.05 -0.55 -8.48
CA GLU A 103 9.97 -0.93 -7.58
C GLU A 103 9.58 0.25 -6.70
N GLY A 104 8.34 0.73 -6.85
CA GLY A 104 7.81 1.82 -6.05
C GLY A 104 7.28 1.37 -4.69
N ALA A 105 7.39 2.24 -3.70
CA ALA A 105 6.67 2.16 -2.44
C ALA A 105 6.35 3.59 -1.95
N GLN A 106 5.22 3.87 -1.30
CA GLN A 106 3.99 3.11 -1.16
C GLN A 106 3.05 3.37 -2.36
N GLY A 107 1.75 3.61 -2.14
CA GLY A 107 0.82 4.07 -3.19
C GLY A 107 0.72 5.59 -3.28
N LEU A 108 0.29 6.11 -4.42
CA LEU A 108 0.25 7.57 -4.68
C LEU A 108 -0.57 8.36 -3.66
N LEU A 109 -1.70 7.83 -3.20
CA LEU A 109 -2.56 8.51 -2.22
C LEU A 109 -1.90 8.65 -0.83
N LEU A 110 -0.75 7.99 -0.62
CA LEU A 110 0.12 8.14 0.54
C LEU A 110 1.36 9.00 0.25
N SER A 111 1.56 9.52 -0.96
CA SER A 111 2.69 10.41 -1.27
C SER A 111 2.62 11.69 -0.43
N ILE A 112 3.77 12.15 0.08
CA ILE A 112 3.85 13.45 0.78
C ILE A 112 3.42 14.63 -0.10
N GLU A 113 3.68 14.54 -1.41
CA GLU A 113 3.40 15.61 -2.38
C GLU A 113 2.00 15.52 -2.95
N HIS A 114 1.48 14.31 -3.14
CA HIS A 114 0.28 14.04 -3.94
C HIS A 114 -0.84 13.33 -3.19
N GLY A 115 -0.61 12.90 -1.95
CA GLY A 115 -1.53 12.09 -1.17
C GLY A 115 -2.54 12.88 -0.33
N THR A 116 -3.28 12.17 0.50
CA THR A 116 -4.29 12.74 1.43
C THR A 116 -3.63 13.30 2.69
N PHE A 117 -2.85 14.38 2.55
CA PHE A 117 -2.14 15.02 3.67
C PHE A 117 -3.13 15.44 4.79
N PRO A 118 -2.79 15.27 6.09
CA PRO A 118 -1.51 14.79 6.64
C PRO A 118 -1.36 13.26 6.75
N TYR A 119 -2.36 12.48 6.31
CA TYR A 119 -2.39 11.03 6.43
C TYR A 119 -1.63 10.33 5.30
N VAL A 120 -0.34 10.59 5.23
CA VAL A 120 0.59 10.21 4.15
C VAL A 120 1.89 9.69 4.74
N THR A 121 2.70 9.03 3.91
CA THR A 121 4.10 8.77 4.23
C THR A 121 4.93 10.05 4.06
N SER A 122 6.18 10.02 4.48
CA SER A 122 7.11 11.16 4.40
C SER A 122 7.97 11.16 3.13
N SER A 123 7.64 10.31 2.16
CA SER A 123 8.29 10.22 0.86
C SER A 123 7.32 10.45 -0.29
N ASP A 124 7.83 10.85 -1.45
CA ASP A 124 7.04 10.93 -2.67
C ASP A 124 6.92 9.55 -3.32
N CYS A 125 5.70 9.02 -3.35
CA CYS A 125 5.35 7.72 -3.95
C CYS A 125 4.97 7.83 -5.44
N SER A 126 5.17 8.98 -6.09
CA SER A 126 4.90 9.16 -7.51
C SER A 126 5.98 8.51 -8.39
N LEU A 127 5.73 8.47 -9.70
CA LEU A 127 6.74 8.15 -10.72
C LEU A 127 7.99 9.02 -10.55
N ASN A 128 7.81 10.32 -10.26
CA ASN A 128 8.92 11.25 -10.10
C ASN A 128 9.72 10.95 -8.82
N GLY A 129 9.06 10.67 -7.71
CA GLY A 129 9.71 10.27 -6.47
C GLY A 129 10.52 8.98 -6.64
N THR A 130 9.93 7.99 -7.33
CA THR A 130 10.58 6.71 -7.60
C THR A 130 11.83 6.87 -8.48
N ALA A 131 11.73 7.62 -9.58
CA ALA A 131 12.86 7.84 -10.49
C ALA A 131 13.97 8.67 -9.82
N SER A 132 13.61 9.77 -9.17
CA SER A 132 14.60 10.67 -8.53
C SER A 132 15.34 9.98 -7.36
N GLY A 133 14.69 9.05 -6.66
CA GLY A 133 15.28 8.27 -5.57
C GLY A 133 16.48 7.42 -6.01
N VAL A 134 16.59 7.09 -7.30
CA VAL A 134 17.72 6.32 -7.88
C VAL A 134 18.59 7.15 -8.83
N GLY A 135 18.44 8.48 -8.82
CA GLY A 135 19.23 9.38 -9.67
C GLY A 135 18.79 9.44 -11.14
N LEU A 136 17.55 9.05 -11.44
CA LEU A 136 16.95 9.15 -12.77
C LEU A 136 15.93 10.28 -12.83
N SER A 137 15.70 10.80 -14.05
CA SER A 137 14.54 11.67 -14.32
C SER A 137 13.32 10.81 -14.63
N ALA A 138 12.11 11.27 -14.28
CA ALA A 138 10.87 10.61 -14.69
C ALA A 138 10.77 10.43 -16.22
N ARG A 139 11.40 11.30 -17.01
CA ARG A 139 11.45 11.19 -18.48
C ARG A 139 12.26 10.00 -18.99
N MET A 140 13.09 9.40 -18.14
CA MET A 140 13.90 8.22 -18.46
C MET A 140 13.16 6.91 -18.16
N VAL A 141 11.92 6.97 -17.66
CA VAL A 141 11.10 5.79 -17.41
C VAL A 141 10.22 5.54 -18.64
N ASP A 142 10.49 4.44 -19.35
CA ASP A 142 9.79 4.11 -20.60
C ASP A 142 8.36 3.61 -20.37
N LEU A 143 8.15 2.84 -19.29
CA LEU A 143 6.89 2.15 -19.02
C LEU A 143 6.52 2.23 -17.53
N PRO A 144 5.81 3.27 -17.10
CA PRO A 144 5.22 3.31 -15.76
C PRO A 144 4.01 2.36 -15.68
N LEU A 145 3.95 1.54 -14.63
CA LEU A 145 2.88 0.57 -14.39
C LEU A 145 2.20 0.87 -13.05
N GLY A 146 0.94 1.31 -13.09
CA GLY A 146 0.12 1.58 -11.91
C GLY A 146 -0.57 0.31 -11.41
N ILE A 147 -0.28 -0.12 -10.18
CA ILE A 147 -0.93 -1.29 -9.57
C ILE A 147 -2.21 -0.84 -8.85
N VAL A 148 -3.34 -1.42 -9.22
CA VAL A 148 -4.66 -1.14 -8.66
C VAL A 148 -5.27 -2.44 -8.14
N LYS A 149 -5.75 -2.45 -6.90
CA LYS A 149 -6.63 -3.53 -6.42
C LYS A 149 -8.03 -3.30 -6.98
N PHE A 150 -8.65 -4.36 -7.49
CA PHE A 150 -9.94 -4.28 -8.16
C PHE A 150 -10.78 -5.53 -7.86
N PRO A 151 -12.09 -5.41 -7.56
CA PRO A 151 -12.89 -4.18 -7.48
C PRO A 151 -12.98 -3.57 -6.06
N PHE A 152 -12.02 -3.87 -5.17
CA PHE A 152 -11.92 -3.23 -3.86
C PHE A 152 -10.57 -2.54 -3.66
N MET A 153 -10.50 -1.61 -2.72
CA MET A 153 -9.26 -0.99 -2.27
C MET A 153 -9.13 -1.05 -0.74
N THR A 154 -7.93 -0.79 -0.25
CA THR A 154 -7.63 -0.89 1.18
C THR A 154 -6.81 0.29 1.68
N ARG A 155 -7.04 0.69 2.92
CA ARG A 155 -6.24 1.71 3.62
C ARG A 155 -5.71 1.16 4.94
N VAL A 156 -4.44 1.44 5.23
CA VAL A 156 -3.85 1.23 6.56
C VAL A 156 -3.82 2.57 7.27
N GLY A 157 -4.17 2.57 8.56
CA GLY A 157 -4.12 3.77 9.39
C GLY A 157 -5.29 4.72 9.17
N ALA A 158 -5.18 5.89 9.79
CA ALA A 158 -6.20 6.92 9.79
C ALA A 158 -6.31 7.65 8.44
N GLY A 159 -7.32 8.50 8.35
CA GLY A 159 -7.49 9.46 7.26
C GLY A 159 -8.71 9.16 6.39
N PRO A 160 -9.11 10.10 5.53
CA PRO A 160 -10.33 9.97 4.75
C PRO A 160 -10.27 8.77 3.79
N PHE A 161 -11.40 8.09 3.65
CA PHE A 161 -11.60 6.97 2.75
C PHE A 161 -13.05 6.94 2.26
N PRO A 162 -13.37 7.70 1.19
CA PRO A 162 -14.76 7.91 0.77
C PRO A 162 -15.54 6.63 0.46
N THR A 163 -14.87 5.60 -0.04
CA THR A 163 -15.50 4.32 -0.41
C THR A 163 -15.45 3.26 0.69
N GLU A 164 -15.07 3.64 1.92
CA GLU A 164 -14.94 2.71 3.04
C GLU A 164 -16.25 2.02 3.39
N LEU A 165 -16.21 0.70 3.45
CA LEU A 165 -17.31 -0.13 3.88
C LEU A 165 -17.42 -0.12 5.41
N GLY A 166 -18.53 0.40 5.92
CA GLY A 166 -18.78 0.58 7.35
C GLY A 166 -18.32 1.92 7.91
N GLU A 167 -17.81 2.83 7.07
CA GLU A 167 -17.52 4.23 7.40
C GLU A 167 -16.81 4.41 8.76
N GLU A 168 -17.33 5.26 9.64
CA GLU A 168 -16.77 5.56 10.97
C GLU A 168 -16.60 4.31 11.83
N ARG A 169 -17.53 3.34 11.75
CA ARG A 169 -17.42 2.07 12.49
C ARG A 169 -16.19 1.28 12.04
N SER A 170 -15.90 1.28 10.73
CA SER A 170 -14.72 0.61 10.17
C SER A 170 -13.43 1.37 10.49
N GLU A 171 -13.43 2.70 10.38
CA GLU A 171 -12.29 3.56 10.74
C GLU A 171 -11.91 3.36 12.21
N HIS A 172 -12.90 3.36 13.11
CA HIS A 172 -12.69 3.11 14.54
C HIS A 172 -12.18 1.68 14.81
N TYR A 173 -12.81 0.68 14.20
CA TYR A 173 -12.44 -0.73 14.40
C TYR A 173 -11.01 -1.05 13.95
N CYS A 174 -10.58 -0.46 12.82
CA CYS A 174 -9.23 -0.65 12.27
C CYS A 174 -8.19 0.35 12.81
N GLY A 175 -8.66 1.29 13.63
CA GLY A 175 -7.90 2.37 14.26
C GLY A 175 -6.83 1.90 15.26
N GLU A 176 -6.35 2.84 16.07
CA GLU A 176 -5.21 2.66 16.99
C GLU A 176 -5.46 1.53 18.01
N ASP A 177 -4.40 0.78 18.34
CA ASP A 177 -4.40 -0.39 19.24
C ASP A 177 -5.34 -1.56 18.89
N SER A 178 -5.71 -1.70 17.62
CA SER A 178 -6.52 -2.84 17.16
C SER A 178 -5.87 -4.22 17.33
N GLY A 179 -4.58 -4.34 17.68
CA GLY A 179 -3.94 -5.65 17.91
C GLY A 179 -4.11 -6.65 16.75
N ASN A 180 -4.07 -7.95 17.05
CA ASN A 180 -4.33 -9.01 16.08
C ASN A 180 -5.85 -9.24 15.94
N ARG A 181 -6.53 -8.43 15.11
CA ARG A 181 -7.99 -8.58 14.89
C ARG A 181 -8.35 -9.79 14.05
N LEU A 182 -7.43 -10.36 13.26
CA LEU A 182 -7.73 -11.55 12.45
C LEU A 182 -8.30 -12.67 13.33
N LYS A 183 -7.64 -12.96 14.45
CA LYS A 183 -8.10 -13.99 15.39
C LYS A 183 -9.46 -13.65 16.01
N ASP A 184 -9.70 -12.38 16.31
CA ASP A 184 -10.96 -11.90 16.89
C ASP A 184 -12.11 -12.06 15.90
N GLU A 185 -11.91 -11.65 14.64
CA GLU A 185 -12.89 -11.76 13.56
C GLU A 185 -13.22 -13.23 13.25
N LEU A 186 -12.22 -14.10 13.17
CA LEU A 186 -12.44 -15.54 12.96
C LEU A 186 -13.25 -16.18 14.10
N LYS A 187 -12.92 -15.85 15.36
CA LYS A 187 -13.69 -16.32 16.53
C LYS A 187 -15.12 -15.80 16.56
N ALA A 188 -15.30 -14.50 16.34
CA ALA A 188 -16.62 -13.86 16.35
C ALA A 188 -17.53 -14.44 15.27
N SER A 189 -16.96 -14.73 14.10
CA SER A 189 -17.66 -15.35 12.98
C SER A 189 -17.75 -16.88 13.06
N LYS A 190 -17.19 -17.51 14.10
CA LYS A 190 -17.14 -18.98 14.27
C LYS A 190 -16.50 -19.71 13.08
N ILE A 191 -15.50 -19.09 12.46
CA ILE A 191 -14.73 -19.68 11.36
C ILE A 191 -13.58 -20.49 11.96
N PRO A 192 -13.43 -21.78 11.61
CA PRO A 192 -12.31 -22.59 12.07
C PRO A 192 -10.97 -22.05 11.54
N PHE A 193 -9.95 -22.04 12.40
CA PHE A 193 -8.60 -21.66 12.05
C PHE A 193 -7.57 -22.46 12.84
N SER A 194 -6.37 -22.58 12.29
CA SER A 194 -5.19 -23.12 12.97
C SER A 194 -4.15 -22.02 13.20
N GLU A 195 -3.30 -22.22 14.18
CA GLU A 195 -2.19 -21.32 14.50
C GLU A 195 -0.92 -22.15 14.67
N ASP A 196 0.09 -21.90 13.82
CA ASP A 196 1.42 -22.51 13.92
C ASP A 196 2.49 -21.42 13.90
N ASN A 197 3.36 -21.41 14.90
CA ASN A 197 4.44 -20.41 15.05
C ASN A 197 3.95 -18.94 14.88
N GLY A 198 2.75 -18.64 15.37
CA GLY A 198 2.11 -17.31 15.25
C GLY A 198 1.50 -17.00 13.87
N LYS A 199 1.57 -17.93 12.91
CA LYS A 199 0.89 -17.85 11.62
C LYS A 199 -0.51 -18.45 11.74
N ILE A 200 -1.52 -17.62 11.53
CA ILE A 200 -2.93 -18.04 11.48
C ILE A 200 -3.25 -18.49 10.06
N SER A 201 -3.91 -19.65 9.93
CA SER A 201 -4.41 -20.19 8.66
C SER A 201 -5.89 -20.58 8.79
N TYR A 202 -6.69 -20.27 7.79
CA TYR A 202 -8.13 -20.57 7.73
C TYR A 202 -8.54 -20.79 6.28
N ASP A 203 -9.75 -21.31 6.06
CA ASP A 203 -10.31 -21.44 4.71
C ASP A 203 -10.91 -20.10 4.25
N HIS A 204 -10.29 -19.47 3.27
CA HIS A 204 -10.76 -18.19 2.71
C HIS A 204 -12.07 -18.35 1.92
N SER A 205 -12.40 -19.58 1.51
CA SER A 205 -13.64 -19.92 0.81
C SER A 205 -14.76 -20.37 1.76
N HIS A 206 -14.56 -20.23 3.08
CA HIS A 206 -15.52 -20.69 4.07
C HIS A 206 -16.91 -20.04 3.84
N PRO A 207 -18.03 -20.79 3.86
CA PRO A 207 -19.36 -20.25 3.55
C PRO A 207 -19.75 -19.02 4.37
N LYS A 208 -19.29 -18.95 5.63
CA LYS A 208 -19.51 -17.77 6.48
C LYS A 208 -18.84 -16.50 5.95
N ILE A 209 -17.66 -16.60 5.33
CA ILE A 209 -16.99 -15.45 4.71
C ILE A 209 -17.82 -14.97 3.51
N ILE A 210 -18.32 -15.89 2.69
CA ILE A 210 -19.18 -15.59 1.54
C ILE A 210 -20.48 -14.90 2.00
N GLU A 211 -21.13 -15.43 3.05
CA GLU A 211 -22.30 -14.80 3.66
C GLU A 211 -21.99 -13.36 4.15
N MET A 212 -20.82 -13.16 4.77
CA MET A 212 -20.40 -11.84 5.24
C MET A 212 -20.16 -10.88 4.07
N MET A 213 -19.48 -11.30 3.01
CA MET A 213 -19.25 -10.48 1.81
C MET A 213 -20.56 -10.04 1.16
N ASN A 214 -21.59 -10.89 1.15
CA ASN A 214 -22.91 -10.54 0.60
C ASN A 214 -23.84 -9.88 1.62
N SER A 215 -23.34 -9.52 2.81
CA SER A 215 -24.15 -8.85 3.84
C SER A 215 -24.64 -7.48 3.38
N VAL A 216 -25.87 -7.14 3.77
CA VAL A 216 -26.43 -5.79 3.61
C VAL A 216 -25.84 -4.77 4.58
N ASP A 217 -25.22 -5.22 5.70
CA ASP A 217 -24.47 -4.33 6.60
C ASP A 217 -23.09 -4.05 5.97
N PRO A 218 -22.78 -2.79 5.59
CA PRO A 218 -21.52 -2.45 4.96
C PRO A 218 -20.29 -2.81 5.80
N PHE A 219 -20.38 -2.71 7.13
CA PHE A 219 -19.27 -3.08 8.00
C PHE A 219 -19.00 -4.59 7.95
N VAL A 220 -20.06 -5.41 8.05
CA VAL A 220 -19.94 -6.88 7.96
C VAL A 220 -19.41 -7.29 6.60
N ARG A 221 -19.88 -6.64 5.53
CA ARG A 221 -19.34 -6.78 4.17
C ARG A 221 -17.85 -6.48 4.10
N GLY A 222 -17.43 -5.35 4.67
CA GLY A 222 -16.03 -4.96 4.75
C GLY A 222 -15.16 -5.99 5.48
N VAL A 223 -15.65 -6.59 6.57
CA VAL A 223 -14.96 -7.69 7.27
C VAL A 223 -14.89 -8.96 6.40
N GLY A 224 -15.97 -9.32 5.71
CA GLY A 224 -15.97 -10.45 4.77
C GLY A 224 -14.91 -10.31 3.68
N ILE A 225 -14.85 -9.13 3.04
CA ILE A 225 -13.86 -8.83 2.00
C ILE A 225 -12.43 -8.85 2.59
N ARG A 226 -12.25 -8.34 3.80
CA ARG A 226 -10.95 -8.36 4.48
C ARG A 226 -10.45 -9.78 4.74
N LEU A 227 -11.34 -10.66 5.20
CA LEU A 227 -11.05 -12.07 5.46
C LEU A 227 -10.73 -12.83 4.18
N VAL A 228 -11.52 -12.70 3.11
CA VAL A 228 -11.25 -13.44 1.87
C VAL A 228 -9.93 -13.03 1.22
N ALA A 229 -9.60 -11.73 1.26
CA ALA A 229 -8.45 -11.15 0.57
C ALA A 229 -7.16 -11.08 1.43
N ASP A 230 -7.20 -11.61 2.66
CA ASP A 230 -6.13 -11.52 3.69
C ASP A 230 -5.57 -10.10 3.85
N GLU A 231 -6.47 -9.15 4.07
CA GLU A 231 -6.12 -7.74 4.18
C GLU A 231 -5.77 -7.36 5.63
N TYR A 232 -4.71 -8.00 6.14
CA TYR A 232 -4.12 -7.76 7.45
C TYR A 232 -2.64 -7.40 7.36
N GLY A 233 -2.09 -6.73 8.37
CA GLY A 233 -0.65 -6.47 8.48
C GLY A 233 0.14 -7.78 8.58
N ALA A 234 1.24 -7.90 7.82
CA ALA A 234 2.01 -9.14 7.76
C ALA A 234 2.53 -9.60 9.14
N THR A 235 3.02 -8.66 9.95
CA THR A 235 3.56 -8.94 11.30
C THR A 235 2.53 -8.75 12.40
N THR A 236 1.86 -7.59 12.43
CA THR A 236 0.98 -7.22 13.54
C THR A 236 -0.42 -7.82 13.44
N LYS A 237 -0.79 -8.33 12.26
CA LYS A 237 -2.16 -8.75 11.93
C LYS A 237 -3.21 -7.68 12.20
N ARG A 238 -2.78 -6.41 12.17
CA ARG A 238 -3.67 -5.25 12.21
C ARG A 238 -4.59 -5.28 10.98
N PRO A 239 -5.91 -5.13 11.13
CA PRO A 239 -6.83 -5.14 10.01
C PRO A 239 -6.62 -3.90 9.13
N ARG A 240 -6.79 -4.07 7.82
CA ARG A 240 -6.85 -2.94 6.87
C ARG A 240 -8.30 -2.54 6.69
N ARG A 241 -8.54 -1.23 6.60
CA ARG A 241 -9.82 -0.67 6.18
C ARG A 241 -10.06 -1.09 4.74
N VAL A 242 -11.29 -1.46 4.41
CA VAL A 242 -11.68 -1.97 3.09
C VAL A 242 -12.79 -1.10 2.54
N GLY A 243 -12.74 -0.85 1.24
CA GLY A 243 -13.75 -0.09 0.51
C GLY A 243 -13.81 -0.51 -0.94
N TRP A 244 -14.81 -0.04 -1.67
CA TRP A 244 -14.89 -0.28 -3.12
C TRP A 244 -13.81 0.46 -3.89
N THR A 245 -13.37 -0.06 -5.03
CA THR A 245 -12.39 0.62 -5.88
C THR A 245 -12.91 2.00 -6.27
N ASP A 246 -12.00 2.97 -6.18
CA ASP A 246 -12.28 4.37 -6.42
C ASP A 246 -11.68 4.83 -7.75
N ALA A 247 -12.52 4.91 -8.79
CA ALA A 247 -12.09 5.34 -10.11
C ALA A 247 -11.76 6.84 -10.15
N VAL A 248 -12.34 7.66 -9.27
CA VAL A 248 -12.01 9.09 -9.14
C VAL A 248 -10.57 9.25 -8.66
N ALA A 249 -10.19 8.50 -7.62
CA ALA A 249 -8.83 8.48 -7.11
C ALA A 249 -7.84 7.82 -8.10
N ALA A 250 -8.26 6.76 -8.79
CA ALA A 250 -7.43 6.12 -9.82
C ALA A 250 -7.17 7.04 -11.02
N ARG A 251 -8.18 7.79 -11.49
CA ARG A 251 -8.03 8.81 -12.54
C ARG A 251 -6.99 9.87 -12.17
N TYR A 252 -7.04 10.33 -10.93
CA TYR A 252 -6.03 11.25 -10.40
C TYR A 252 -4.62 10.63 -10.43
N ALA A 253 -4.50 9.34 -10.08
CA ALA A 253 -3.23 8.63 -10.13
C ALA A 253 -2.70 8.43 -11.56
N VAL A 254 -3.58 8.12 -12.51
CA VAL A 254 -3.26 8.03 -13.94
C VAL A 254 -2.70 9.35 -14.45
N GLY A 255 -3.29 10.48 -14.07
CA GLY A 255 -2.81 11.81 -14.48
C GLY A 255 -1.40 12.15 -13.99
N ILE A 256 -0.94 11.55 -12.89
CA ILE A 256 0.39 11.82 -12.30
C ILE A 256 1.42 10.80 -12.75
N ASN A 257 1.07 9.52 -12.78
CA ASN A 257 2.03 8.43 -13.00
C ASN A 257 2.03 7.89 -14.43
N GLY A 258 0.99 8.20 -15.23
CA GLY A 258 0.80 7.64 -16.56
C GLY A 258 -0.35 6.62 -16.61
N PRO A 259 -0.75 6.22 -17.84
CA PRO A 259 -2.04 5.56 -18.05
C PRO A 259 -2.04 4.04 -17.87
N ILE A 260 -0.89 3.37 -17.91
CA ILE A 260 -0.86 1.91 -17.93
C ILE A 260 -1.08 1.35 -16.52
N MET A 261 -2.02 0.43 -16.39
CA MET A 261 -2.44 -0.14 -15.12
C MET A 261 -2.38 -1.68 -15.12
N ILE A 262 -2.18 -2.21 -13.93
CA ILE A 262 -2.29 -3.63 -13.59
C ILE A 262 -3.40 -3.76 -12.56
N LEU A 263 -4.43 -4.54 -12.87
CA LEU A 263 -5.48 -4.87 -11.92
C LEU A 263 -5.11 -6.13 -11.15
N THR A 264 -5.33 -6.13 -9.83
CA THR A 264 -4.98 -7.23 -8.93
C THR A 264 -6.14 -7.57 -8.02
N LYS A 265 -6.19 -8.84 -7.60
CA LYS A 265 -7.19 -9.41 -6.69
C LYS A 265 -8.67 -9.41 -7.13
N PRO A 266 -9.07 -9.37 -8.42
CA PRO A 266 -10.47 -9.63 -8.77
C PRO A 266 -10.91 -11.04 -8.34
N ASP A 267 -10.00 -12.00 -8.25
CA ASP A 267 -10.29 -13.37 -7.82
C ASP A 267 -10.77 -13.46 -6.37
N SER A 268 -10.33 -12.54 -5.52
CA SER A 268 -10.72 -12.51 -4.10
C SER A 268 -12.22 -12.32 -3.92
N LEU A 269 -12.93 -11.75 -4.91
CA LEU A 269 -14.37 -11.48 -4.84
C LEU A 269 -15.22 -12.43 -5.73
N SER A 270 -14.67 -13.58 -6.14
CA SER A 270 -15.32 -14.59 -7.02
C SER A 270 -16.54 -15.33 -6.43
N SER A 271 -17.16 -14.81 -5.38
CA SER A 271 -18.38 -15.36 -4.76
C SER A 271 -19.30 -14.27 -4.21
N MET A 272 -19.07 -13.02 -4.62
CA MET A 272 -20.00 -11.94 -4.35
C MET A 272 -21.14 -11.98 -5.37
N ASP A 273 -22.34 -11.60 -4.95
CA ASP A 273 -23.53 -11.48 -5.81
C ASP A 273 -23.48 -10.21 -6.67
N GLU A 274 -22.85 -9.15 -6.14
CA GLU A 274 -22.70 -7.84 -6.77
C GLU A 274 -21.46 -7.14 -6.20
N PHE A 275 -20.78 -6.32 -7.00
CA PHE A 275 -19.72 -5.43 -6.54
C PHE A 275 -19.87 -4.03 -7.13
N ASN A 276 -19.24 -3.05 -6.48
CA ASN A 276 -19.36 -1.64 -6.89
C ASN A 276 -18.01 -1.03 -7.25
N VAL A 277 -18.05 -0.02 -8.12
CA VAL A 277 -16.92 0.87 -8.40
C VAL A 277 -17.39 2.32 -8.33
N CYS A 278 -16.68 3.15 -7.58
CA CYS A 278 -16.99 4.57 -7.42
C CYS A 278 -16.54 5.36 -8.65
N HIS A 279 -17.47 6.09 -9.27
CA HIS A 279 -17.27 6.92 -10.47
C HIS A 279 -17.54 8.42 -10.21
N GLY A 280 -17.75 8.79 -8.95
CA GLY A 280 -17.99 10.18 -8.59
C GLY A 280 -18.12 10.36 -7.09
N TYR A 281 -18.04 11.60 -6.67
CA TYR A 281 -18.29 12.01 -5.30
C TYR A 281 -19.44 13.00 -5.30
N GLU A 282 -20.45 12.77 -4.49
CA GLU A 282 -21.60 13.64 -4.36
C GLU A 282 -21.55 14.39 -3.01
N ASN A 283 -21.86 15.68 -3.06
CA ASN A 283 -22.30 16.44 -1.91
C ASN A 283 -23.50 17.30 -2.31
N ASP A 284 -24.11 18.00 -1.35
CA ASP A 284 -25.38 18.75 -1.50
C ASP A 284 -25.44 19.71 -2.70
N SER A 285 -24.31 20.02 -3.34
CA SER A 285 -24.20 21.01 -4.41
C SER A 285 -23.96 20.45 -5.81
N ARG A 286 -23.45 19.20 -5.96
CA ARG A 286 -23.10 18.58 -7.27
C ARG A 286 -22.41 17.22 -7.12
N VAL A 287 -22.37 16.48 -8.23
CA VAL A 287 -21.45 15.35 -8.44
C VAL A 287 -20.10 15.87 -8.95
N HIS A 288 -19.02 15.37 -8.34
CA HIS A 288 -17.63 15.68 -8.66
C HIS A 288 -16.95 14.43 -9.22
N GLN A 289 -16.29 14.56 -10.38
CA GLN A 289 -15.50 13.49 -10.99
C GLN A 289 -13.98 13.74 -10.90
N ASN A 290 -13.59 14.84 -10.25
CA ASN A 290 -12.20 15.18 -10.00
C ASN A 290 -11.87 14.89 -8.53
N PHE A 291 -10.73 14.24 -8.32
CA PHE A 291 -10.23 13.98 -6.97
C PHE A 291 -9.73 15.28 -6.33
N SER A 292 -10.12 15.53 -5.09
CA SER A 292 -9.53 16.56 -4.25
C SER A 292 -8.93 15.92 -3.01
N ARG A 293 -7.71 16.32 -2.67
CA ARG A 293 -6.95 15.76 -1.54
C ARG A 293 -7.40 16.27 -0.18
N GLY A 294 -8.20 17.34 -0.16
CA GLY A 294 -8.58 18.02 1.07
C GLY A 294 -9.46 17.15 1.96
N GLU A 295 -9.05 16.97 3.21
CA GLU A 295 -9.78 16.13 4.17
C GLU A 295 -11.24 16.53 4.32
N ARG A 296 -11.53 17.83 4.46
CA ARG A 296 -12.91 18.34 4.56
C ARG A 296 -13.77 17.90 3.37
N PHE A 297 -13.19 17.92 2.16
CA PHE A 297 -13.89 17.47 0.97
C PHE A 297 -14.12 15.96 1.04
N LEU A 298 -13.06 15.16 1.25
CA LEU A 298 -13.14 13.70 1.22
C LEU A 298 -14.03 13.12 2.33
N ARG A 299 -14.11 13.75 3.50
CA ARG A 299 -15.03 13.37 4.57
C ARG A 299 -16.47 13.84 4.34
N GLY A 300 -16.66 14.87 3.52
CA GLY A 300 -17.96 15.50 3.27
C GLY A 300 -18.65 15.03 1.99
N VAL A 301 -18.10 14.02 1.31
CA VAL A 301 -18.68 13.47 0.08
C VAL A 301 -19.15 12.04 0.27
N LYS A 302 -20.20 11.67 -0.48
CA LYS A 302 -20.68 10.31 -0.63
C LYS A 302 -20.22 9.76 -1.99
N PRO A 303 -19.71 8.52 -2.04
CA PRO A 303 -19.33 7.91 -3.31
C PRO A 303 -20.57 7.59 -4.17
N VAL A 304 -20.46 7.87 -5.47
CA VAL A 304 -21.45 7.52 -6.49
C VAL A 304 -20.98 6.25 -7.17
N TYR A 305 -21.69 5.15 -6.91
CA TYR A 305 -21.33 3.82 -7.40
C TYR A 305 -22.03 3.48 -8.71
N LYS A 306 -21.32 2.76 -9.58
CA LYS A 306 -21.92 1.84 -10.54
C LYS A 306 -21.78 0.43 -9.99
N SER A 307 -22.87 -0.33 -10.03
CA SER A 307 -22.90 -1.73 -9.59
C SER A 307 -22.75 -2.69 -10.75
N TYR A 308 -22.13 -3.83 -10.50
CA TYR A 308 -21.86 -4.87 -11.48
C TYR A 308 -22.21 -6.24 -10.89
N GLY A 309 -22.71 -7.13 -11.74
CA GLY A 309 -23.03 -8.49 -11.34
C GLY A 309 -21.81 -9.24 -10.81
N GLY A 310 -22.04 -10.06 -9.79
CA GLY A 310 -21.09 -11.02 -9.26
C GLY A 310 -20.56 -11.99 -10.30
N TYR A 311 -19.53 -12.73 -9.92
CA TYR A 311 -18.92 -13.74 -10.79
C TYR A 311 -18.35 -14.90 -9.98
N SER A 312 -18.21 -16.05 -10.63
CA SER A 312 -17.61 -17.27 -10.09
C SER A 312 -16.09 -17.25 -10.19
N LYS A 313 -15.43 -18.31 -9.67
CA LYS A 313 -13.97 -18.42 -9.59
C LYS A 313 -13.27 -18.22 -10.94
N ILE A 314 -12.32 -17.28 -10.99
CA ILE A 314 -11.59 -16.88 -12.20
C ILE A 314 -10.12 -17.31 -12.26
N SER A 315 -9.59 -17.98 -11.23
CA SER A 315 -8.14 -18.21 -11.10
C SER A 315 -7.52 -19.10 -12.19
N SER A 316 -8.33 -19.86 -12.92
CA SER A 316 -7.89 -20.66 -14.08
C SER A 316 -7.94 -19.92 -15.41
N ILE A 317 -8.50 -18.70 -15.46
CA ILE A 317 -8.68 -17.93 -16.71
C ILE A 317 -7.32 -17.37 -17.16
N ARG A 318 -7.05 -17.44 -18.47
CA ARG A 318 -5.77 -16.97 -19.06
C ARG A 318 -5.96 -16.00 -20.23
N ASN A 319 -7.15 -15.91 -20.81
CA ASN A 319 -7.48 -14.92 -21.83
C ASN A 319 -8.49 -13.92 -21.27
N TYR A 320 -8.39 -12.68 -21.72
CA TYR A 320 -9.30 -11.62 -21.26
C TYR A 320 -10.76 -11.88 -21.67
N ASP A 321 -10.97 -12.36 -22.88
CA ASP A 321 -12.32 -12.59 -23.43
C ASP A 321 -13.09 -13.70 -22.69
N ASP A 322 -12.36 -14.56 -21.96
CA ASP A 322 -12.93 -15.62 -21.12
C ASP A 322 -13.34 -15.11 -19.73
N LEU A 323 -13.02 -13.86 -19.37
CA LEU A 323 -13.43 -13.28 -18.09
C LEU A 323 -14.97 -13.14 -18.02
N PRO A 324 -15.56 -13.17 -16.81
CA PRO A 324 -16.98 -12.90 -16.63
C PRO A 324 -17.39 -11.56 -17.27
N GLY A 325 -18.53 -11.53 -17.97
CA GLY A 325 -18.98 -10.34 -18.69
C GLY A 325 -19.14 -9.10 -17.81
N SER A 326 -19.59 -9.26 -16.56
CA SER A 326 -19.67 -8.17 -15.57
C SER A 326 -18.32 -7.60 -15.19
N LEU A 327 -17.28 -8.45 -15.10
CA LEU A 327 -15.91 -8.00 -14.82
C LEU A 327 -15.30 -7.31 -16.05
N GLN A 328 -15.54 -7.81 -17.27
CA GLN A 328 -15.13 -7.14 -18.49
C GLN A 328 -15.78 -5.76 -18.63
N GLU A 329 -17.09 -5.64 -18.34
CA GLU A 329 -17.82 -4.37 -18.32
C GLU A 329 -17.21 -3.40 -17.30
N ALA A 330 -16.99 -3.86 -16.07
CA ALA A 330 -16.43 -3.02 -15.02
C ALA A 330 -15.01 -2.54 -15.34
N ILE A 331 -14.18 -3.38 -15.97
CA ILE A 331 -12.84 -3.00 -16.41
C ILE A 331 -12.92 -1.96 -17.53
N LYS A 332 -13.80 -2.17 -18.52
CA LYS A 332 -13.99 -1.23 -19.63
C LYS A 332 -14.42 0.15 -19.13
N ASP A 333 -15.44 0.20 -18.27
CA ASP A 333 -15.92 1.47 -17.70
C ASP A 333 -14.84 2.15 -16.84
N PHE A 334 -14.05 1.36 -16.11
CA PHE A 334 -12.92 1.87 -15.33
C PHE A 334 -11.84 2.47 -16.24
N GLU A 335 -11.48 1.83 -17.35
CA GLU A 335 -10.55 2.38 -18.36
C GLU A 335 -11.11 3.68 -18.96
N GLU A 336 -12.37 3.68 -19.40
CA GLU A 336 -13.05 4.85 -19.99
C GLU A 336 -13.10 6.04 -19.02
N PHE A 337 -13.44 5.79 -17.75
CA PHE A 337 -13.54 6.84 -16.74
C PHE A 337 -12.18 7.40 -16.33
N THR A 338 -11.19 6.53 -16.13
CA THR A 338 -9.86 6.93 -15.67
C THR A 338 -9.00 7.53 -16.79
N GLY A 339 -9.31 7.24 -18.05
CA GLY A 339 -8.43 7.49 -19.18
C GLY A 339 -7.16 6.62 -19.15
N GLY A 340 -7.12 5.60 -18.28
CA GLY A 340 -6.04 4.64 -18.19
C GLY A 340 -6.27 3.44 -19.11
N LYS A 341 -5.27 2.57 -19.21
CA LYS A 341 -5.30 1.32 -19.97
C LYS A 341 -4.84 0.17 -19.09
N VAL A 342 -5.67 -0.84 -18.92
CA VAL A 342 -5.34 -2.08 -18.21
C VAL A 342 -4.56 -2.99 -19.16
N ALA A 343 -3.28 -3.15 -18.87
CA ALA A 343 -2.40 -4.06 -19.61
C ALA A 343 -2.35 -5.46 -19.00
N ILE A 344 -2.64 -5.58 -17.70
CA ILE A 344 -2.53 -6.85 -16.97
C ILE A 344 -3.67 -6.99 -15.97
N VAL A 345 -4.22 -8.20 -15.86
CA VAL A 345 -5.18 -8.60 -14.81
C VAL A 345 -4.65 -9.84 -14.10
N SER A 346 -4.27 -9.70 -12.83
CA SER A 346 -3.81 -10.81 -11.97
C SER A 346 -5.04 -11.48 -11.35
N VAL A 347 -5.35 -12.72 -11.75
CA VAL A 347 -6.53 -13.49 -11.31
C VAL A 347 -6.20 -14.53 -10.22
N GLY A 348 -5.06 -14.39 -9.57
CA GLY A 348 -4.65 -15.23 -8.45
C GLY A 348 -3.31 -14.80 -7.86
N ALA A 349 -2.77 -15.62 -6.97
CA ALA A 349 -1.54 -15.33 -6.22
C ALA A 349 -0.29 -15.84 -6.92
N GLU A 350 -0.41 -16.85 -7.79
CA GLU A 350 0.70 -17.43 -8.52
C GLU A 350 1.08 -16.57 -9.73
N ARG A 351 2.35 -16.62 -10.14
CA ARG A 351 2.88 -15.81 -11.24
C ARG A 351 2.15 -16.09 -12.56
N GLU A 352 1.77 -17.35 -12.77
CA GLU A 352 1.09 -17.81 -13.98
C GLU A 352 -0.41 -17.47 -13.97
N GLU A 353 -0.96 -16.99 -12.85
CA GLU A 353 -2.36 -16.55 -12.71
C GLU A 353 -2.52 -15.08 -13.13
N THR A 354 -1.96 -14.73 -14.29
CA THR A 354 -1.91 -13.36 -14.81
C THR A 354 -2.30 -13.34 -16.29
N ILE A 355 -3.22 -12.45 -16.66
CA ILE A 355 -3.69 -12.20 -18.04
C ILE A 355 -2.99 -10.94 -18.56
N VAL A 356 -2.36 -11.01 -19.72
CA VAL A 356 -1.72 -9.87 -20.41
C VAL A 356 -2.57 -9.46 -21.62
N ARG A 357 -2.83 -8.17 -21.79
CA ARG A 357 -3.76 -7.58 -22.77
C ARG A 357 -3.08 -6.69 -23.82
#